data_AF-O97404-F1
#
_entry.id   AF-O97404-F1
#
_cell.length_a   1.000
_cell.length_b   1.000
_cell.length_c   1.000
_cell.angle_alpha   90.00
_cell.angle_beta   90.00
_cell.angle_gamma   90.00
#
_symmetry.space_group_name_H-M   'P 1'
#
loop_
_entity.id
_entity.type
_entity.pdbx_description
1 polymer ?
#
loop_
_entity_poly.entity_id
_entity_poly.type
_entity_poly.pdbx_seq_one_letter_code
_entity_poly.pdbx_strand_id
1 'polypeptide(L)'
;MRTVNIWLTLSLFYLMHITREGDCTCVTDNTLDGTLMKHPSKPAVYQIIDGCRHWVPNPPTYNNLYKTWNCIKTNVLVEHICNCDSLSNGAELIKGSGPAVYLLSNGVKRHIANPDTFNAFCFDWNKIKTYSDIVINNISTGSVIER
;
A
#
# COMPACT_ATOMS: atom_id res chain seq x y z
N MET A 1 36.87 -52.28 45.14
CA MET A 1 37.00 -51.17 46.10
C MET A 1 37.99 -50.16 45.55
N ARG A 2 37.48 -49.04 45.02
CA ARG A 2 38.06 -47.68 44.96
C ARG A 2 37.29 -46.88 43.91
N THR A 3 36.21 -46.28 44.38
CA THR A 3 35.53 -45.14 43.78
C THR A 3 36.47 -43.94 43.74
N VAL A 4 36.45 -43.17 42.66
CA VAL A 4 36.90 -41.77 42.64
C VAL A 4 35.83 -40.97 41.89
N ASN A 5 35.13 -40.12 42.63
CA ASN A 5 34.21 -39.11 42.12
C ASN A 5 34.98 -37.82 41.88
N ILE A 6 34.80 -37.18 40.72
CA ILE A 6 35.16 -35.78 40.50
C ILE A 6 33.97 -35.09 39.81
N TRP A 7 33.45 -34.05 40.45
CA TRP A 7 32.37 -33.19 40.00
C TRP A 7 32.90 -32.05 39.12
N LEU A 8 32.21 -31.68 38.03
CA LEU A 8 32.44 -30.39 37.36
C LEU A 8 31.13 -29.81 36.76
N THR A 9 30.63 -28.78 37.46
CA THR A 9 29.90 -27.57 37.06
C THR A 9 28.98 -27.51 35.82
N LEU A 10 27.77 -27.01 36.08
CA LEU A 10 26.80 -26.39 35.16
C LEU A 10 27.42 -25.74 33.91
N SER A 11 26.92 -26.13 32.74
CA SER A 11 26.80 -25.20 31.61
C SER A 11 25.33 -25.10 31.22
N LEU A 12 24.74 -23.97 31.58
CA LEU A 12 23.44 -23.52 31.15
C LEU A 12 23.55 -23.20 29.64
N PHE A 13 23.33 -24.19 28.77
CA PHE A 13 23.15 -23.91 27.35
C PHE A 13 21.79 -23.22 27.17
N TYR A 14 21.82 -21.91 27.31
CA TYR A 14 20.82 -21.00 26.76
C TYR A 14 20.86 -21.17 25.24
N LEU A 15 20.18 -22.19 24.74
CA LEU A 15 19.90 -22.30 23.31
C LEU A 15 18.76 -21.32 23.04
N MET A 16 19.17 -20.06 22.84
CA MET A 16 18.40 -19.04 22.14
C MET A 16 17.83 -19.74 20.90
N HIS A 17 16.56 -20.12 20.97
CA HIS A 17 15.82 -20.53 19.80
C HIS A 17 15.71 -19.25 18.98
N ILE A 18 16.66 -19.08 18.07
CA ILE A 18 16.55 -18.13 16.97
C ILE A 18 15.28 -18.56 16.26
N THR A 19 14.20 -17.83 16.53
CA THR A 19 13.00 -17.90 15.70
C THR A 19 13.47 -17.67 14.29
N ARG A 20 13.29 -18.69 13.47
CA ARG A 20 13.48 -18.64 12.03
C ARG A 20 12.56 -17.54 11.51
N GLU A 21 13.08 -16.32 11.46
CA GLU A 21 12.48 -15.22 10.72
C GLU A 21 12.38 -15.73 9.29
N GLY A 22 11.15 -16.01 8.87
CA GLY A 22 10.87 -16.21 7.46
C GLY A 22 11.37 -14.95 6.77
N ASP A 23 12.31 -15.14 5.85
CA ASP A 23 12.89 -14.13 4.98
C ASP A 23 11.76 -13.29 4.35
N CYS A 24 11.41 -12.18 5.00
CA CYS A 24 10.45 -11.22 4.48
C CYS A 24 11.19 -10.48 3.37
N THR A 25 11.08 -10.99 2.14
CA THR A 25 11.68 -10.36 0.96
C THR A 25 11.12 -8.96 0.68
N CYS A 26 10.07 -8.54 1.41
CA CYS A 26 9.46 -7.22 1.34
C CYS A 26 8.98 -6.74 2.72
N VAL A 27 8.75 -5.44 2.84
CA VAL A 27 8.19 -4.78 4.03
C VAL A 27 6.91 -4.01 3.67
N THR A 28 5.94 -3.99 4.58
CA THR A 28 4.84 -3.01 4.54
C THR A 28 5.28 -1.75 5.28
N ASP A 29 5.05 -0.57 4.72
CA ASP A 29 5.48 0.70 5.29
C ASP A 29 4.41 1.79 5.11
N ASN A 30 3.55 1.94 6.12
CA ASN A 30 2.47 2.94 6.11
C ASN A 30 3.01 4.37 6.15
N THR A 31 4.28 4.61 6.51
CA THR A 31 4.85 5.98 6.46
C THR A 31 4.95 6.50 5.02
N LEU A 32 4.92 5.58 4.05
CA LEU A 32 4.92 5.86 2.62
C LEU A 32 3.50 5.99 2.03
N ASP A 33 2.42 5.81 2.79
CA ASP A 33 1.04 5.82 2.27
C ASP A 33 0.67 7.10 1.57
N GLY A 34 0.27 7.04 0.30
CA GLY A 34 0.02 8.22 -0.52
C GLY A 34 1.19 8.62 -1.41
N THR A 35 2.39 8.09 -1.19
CA THR A 35 3.47 8.29 -2.16
C THR A 35 3.17 7.57 -3.47
N LEU A 36 3.36 8.29 -4.57
CA LEU A 36 3.37 7.75 -5.92
C LEU A 36 4.83 7.52 -6.30
N MET A 37 5.24 6.29 -6.55
CA MET A 37 6.66 5.90 -6.62
C MET A 37 7.01 5.09 -7.87
N LYS A 38 8.27 5.18 -8.31
CA LYS A 38 8.84 4.29 -9.32
C LYS A 38 10.29 3.94 -9.02
N HIS A 39 10.75 2.82 -9.57
CA HIS A 39 12.18 2.51 -9.60
C HIS A 39 12.86 3.36 -10.69
N PRO A 40 14.07 3.92 -10.48
CA PRO A 40 14.74 4.77 -11.46
C PRO A 40 14.92 4.13 -12.84
N SER A 41 15.20 2.83 -12.89
CA SER A 41 15.43 2.09 -14.14
C SER A 41 14.23 1.32 -14.69
N LYS A 42 13.05 1.38 -14.04
CA LYS A 42 11.85 0.66 -14.49
C LYS A 42 10.71 1.64 -14.83
N PRO A 43 9.85 1.31 -15.79
CA PRO A 43 8.74 2.18 -16.18
C PRO A 43 7.56 2.13 -15.19
N ALA A 44 7.43 1.04 -14.43
CA ALA A 44 6.28 0.82 -13.54
C ALA A 44 6.18 1.89 -12.45
N VAL A 45 4.96 2.43 -12.31
CA VAL A 45 4.58 3.42 -11.29
C VAL A 45 3.63 2.75 -10.31
N TYR A 46 3.82 2.99 -9.03
CA TYR A 46 3.05 2.40 -7.96
C TYR A 46 2.50 3.47 -7.04
N GLN A 47 1.24 3.34 -6.64
CA GLN A 47 0.69 4.07 -5.52
C GLN A 47 0.90 3.25 -4.25
N ILE A 48 1.42 3.85 -3.18
CA ILE A 48 1.47 3.17 -1.88
C ILE A 48 0.14 3.41 -1.15
N ILE A 49 -0.52 2.33 -0.74
CA ILE A 49 -1.79 2.31 0.01
C ILE A 49 -1.73 1.16 1.01
N ASP A 50 -2.04 1.44 2.28
CA ASP A 50 -1.96 0.51 3.41
C ASP A 50 -0.58 -0.16 3.53
N GLY A 51 0.47 0.62 3.29
CA GLY A 51 1.87 0.23 3.39
C GLY A 51 2.39 -0.65 2.27
N CYS A 52 1.61 -0.97 1.25
CA CYS A 52 2.04 -1.80 0.13
C CYS A 52 1.89 -1.08 -1.21
N ARG A 53 2.63 -1.53 -2.23
CA ARG A 53 2.65 -0.93 -3.56
C ARG A 53 1.54 -1.52 -4.44
N HIS A 54 0.73 -0.64 -5.02
CA HIS A 54 -0.34 -0.97 -5.98
C HIS A 54 0.09 -0.45 -7.36
N TRP A 55 0.31 -1.35 -8.33
CA TRP A 55 0.74 -0.95 -9.67
C TRP A 55 -0.36 -0.15 -10.38
N VAL A 56 0.02 0.96 -11.01
CA VAL A 56 -0.83 1.72 -11.93
C VAL A 56 -0.66 1.10 -13.32
N PRO A 57 -1.65 0.33 -13.82
CA PRO A 57 -1.42 -0.63 -14.91
C PRO A 57 -1.18 0.01 -16.28
N ASN A 58 -1.64 1.25 -16.49
CA ASN A 58 -1.54 1.92 -17.79
C ASN A 58 -1.74 3.46 -17.70
N PRO A 59 -1.36 4.21 -18.75
CA PRO A 59 -1.53 5.66 -18.80
C PRO A 59 -2.99 6.14 -18.68
N PRO A 60 -4.02 5.49 -19.26
CA PRO A 60 -5.41 5.86 -19.01
C PRO A 60 -5.80 5.84 -17.53
N THR A 61 -5.39 4.80 -16.80
CA THR A 61 -5.64 4.70 -15.35
C THR A 61 -4.93 5.82 -14.60
N TYR A 62 -3.68 6.12 -14.95
CA TYR A 62 -2.97 7.28 -14.41
C TYR A 62 -3.74 8.60 -14.66
N ASN A 63 -4.21 8.77 -15.90
CA ASN A 63 -4.91 9.97 -16.33
C ASN A 63 -6.30 10.12 -15.68
N ASN A 64 -6.88 9.07 -15.13
CA ASN A 64 -8.11 9.15 -14.34
C ASN A 64 -7.87 9.60 -12.90
N LEU A 65 -6.65 9.46 -12.37
CA LEU A 65 -6.39 9.61 -10.94
C LEU A 65 -5.54 10.83 -10.61
N TYR A 66 -4.40 11.01 -11.29
CA TYR A 66 -3.32 11.86 -10.76
C TYR A 66 -3.23 13.23 -11.41
N LYS A 67 -2.92 14.27 -10.63
CA LYS A 67 -2.83 15.65 -11.12
C LYS A 67 -1.61 15.90 -12.01
N THR A 68 -0.45 15.36 -11.66
CA THR A 68 0.82 15.67 -12.34
C THR A 68 1.88 14.59 -12.17
N TRP A 69 2.68 14.37 -13.22
CA TRP A 69 3.84 13.47 -13.20
C TRP A 69 4.91 13.88 -12.18
N ASN A 70 4.94 15.14 -11.77
CA ASN A 70 5.90 15.66 -10.77
C ASN A 70 5.72 15.06 -9.37
N CYS A 71 4.57 14.42 -9.09
CA CYS A 71 4.35 13.73 -7.83
C CYS A 71 5.12 12.41 -7.72
N ILE A 72 5.51 11.82 -8.85
CA ILE A 72 6.19 10.53 -8.85
C ILE A 72 7.58 10.68 -8.22
N LYS A 73 7.79 9.99 -7.10
CA LYS A 73 9.07 9.87 -6.43
C LYS A 73 9.85 8.70 -7.01
N THR A 74 11.11 8.94 -7.31
CA THR A 74 12.00 7.89 -7.81
C THR A 74 12.84 7.35 -6.67
N ASN A 75 12.72 6.07 -6.36
CA ASN A 75 13.49 5.42 -5.29
C ASN A 75 13.65 3.93 -5.59
N VAL A 76 14.88 3.41 -5.43
CA VAL A 76 15.17 1.98 -5.61
C VAL A 76 14.44 1.10 -4.58
N LEU A 77 14.17 1.65 -3.38
CA LEU A 77 13.52 0.94 -2.28
C LEU A 77 12.07 0.53 -2.57
N VAL A 78 11.44 1.08 -3.61
CA VAL A 78 10.10 0.64 -4.04
C VAL A 78 10.04 -0.85 -4.32
N GLU A 79 11.18 -1.48 -4.69
CA GLU A 79 11.26 -2.91 -4.97
C GLU A 79 11.12 -3.78 -3.71
N HIS A 80 11.47 -3.23 -2.55
CA HIS A 80 11.36 -3.89 -1.24
C HIS A 80 10.04 -3.62 -0.52
N ILE A 81 9.17 -2.75 -1.05
CA ILE A 81 7.81 -2.59 -0.52
C ILE A 81 6.96 -3.76 -0.99
N CYS A 82 6.19 -4.36 -0.08
CA CYS A 82 5.34 -5.51 -0.42
C CYS A 82 4.36 -5.17 -1.54
N ASN A 83 4.17 -6.14 -2.44
CA ASN A 83 3.28 -6.00 -3.58
C ASN A 83 1.85 -6.34 -3.16
N CYS A 84 0.94 -5.42 -3.41
CA CYS A 84 -0.49 -5.68 -3.30
C CYS A 84 -1.12 -5.86 -4.68
N ASP A 85 -2.41 -6.14 -4.71
CA ASP A 85 -3.17 -6.16 -5.94
C ASP A 85 -2.98 -4.84 -6.70
N SER A 86 -2.84 -4.94 -8.02
CA SER A 86 -2.72 -3.74 -8.84
C SER A 86 -4.02 -2.95 -8.83
N LEU A 87 -3.95 -1.66 -9.15
CA LEU A 87 -5.16 -0.92 -9.46
C LEU A 87 -5.80 -1.54 -10.72
N SER A 88 -7.14 -1.56 -10.76
CA SER A 88 -7.87 -2.01 -11.94
C SER A 88 -7.57 -1.11 -13.13
N ASN A 89 -7.58 -1.70 -14.33
CA ASN A 89 -7.59 -0.93 -15.56
C ASN A 89 -8.83 0.00 -15.57
N GLY A 90 -8.59 1.30 -15.67
CA GLY A 90 -9.65 2.29 -15.62
C GLY A 90 -10.15 2.61 -14.21
N ALA A 91 -9.32 2.40 -13.17
CA ALA A 91 -9.63 2.92 -11.84
C ALA A 91 -9.95 4.43 -11.88
N GLU A 92 -10.85 4.86 -10.99
CA GLU A 92 -11.49 6.18 -11.05
C GLU A 92 -11.63 6.81 -9.66
N LEU A 93 -11.65 8.13 -9.62
CA LEU A 93 -12.10 8.90 -8.46
C LEU A 93 -13.59 9.17 -8.63
N ILE A 94 -14.42 8.80 -7.66
CA ILE A 94 -15.88 8.87 -7.78
C ILE A 94 -16.52 9.53 -6.56
N LYS A 95 -17.69 10.14 -6.75
CA LYS A 95 -18.56 10.62 -5.67
C LYS A 95 -20.04 10.50 -6.02
N GLY A 96 -20.89 10.50 -4.98
CA GLY A 96 -22.34 10.68 -5.11
C GLY A 96 -22.73 12.15 -5.02
N SER A 97 -23.93 12.44 -4.52
CA SER A 97 -24.38 13.80 -4.21
C SER A 97 -23.61 14.42 -3.04
N GLY A 98 -23.28 13.62 -2.02
CA GLY A 98 -22.56 14.04 -0.82
C GLY A 98 -21.06 14.35 -1.01
N PRO A 99 -20.38 14.86 0.03
CA PRO A 99 -18.99 15.33 -0.06
C PRO A 99 -17.96 14.19 -0.13
N ALA A 100 -18.32 12.96 0.25
CA ALA A 100 -17.41 11.82 0.27
C ALA A 100 -16.88 11.48 -1.13
N VAL A 101 -15.56 11.33 -1.23
CA VAL A 101 -14.85 10.94 -2.46
C VAL A 101 -14.21 9.57 -2.25
N TYR A 102 -14.27 8.74 -3.28
CA TYR A 102 -13.80 7.36 -3.22
C TYR A 102 -12.83 7.07 -4.36
N LEU A 103 -11.85 6.21 -4.09
CA LEU A 103 -11.14 5.49 -5.13
C LEU A 103 -11.94 4.23 -5.49
N LEU A 104 -12.35 4.10 -6.74
CA LEU A 104 -12.95 2.89 -7.30
C LEU A 104 -11.89 2.06 -7.99
N SER A 105 -11.60 0.89 -7.45
CA SER A 105 -10.69 -0.09 -8.03
C SER A 105 -11.04 -1.50 -7.58
N ASN A 106 -10.79 -2.50 -8.41
CA ASN A 106 -11.01 -3.92 -8.11
C ASN A 106 -12.46 -4.22 -7.67
N GLY A 107 -13.43 -3.51 -8.25
CA GLY A 107 -14.86 -3.66 -7.94
C GLY A 107 -15.30 -3.08 -6.58
N VAL A 108 -14.40 -2.38 -5.87
CA VAL A 108 -14.62 -1.85 -4.54
C VAL A 108 -14.39 -0.34 -4.52
N LYS A 109 -15.26 0.41 -3.83
CA LYS A 109 -15.03 1.82 -3.54
C LYS A 109 -14.40 1.96 -2.15
N ARG A 110 -13.29 2.69 -2.06
CA ARG A 110 -12.61 2.99 -0.80
C ARG A 110 -12.71 4.47 -0.52
N HIS A 111 -13.24 4.85 0.64
CA HIS A 111 -13.40 6.25 1.02
C HIS A 111 -12.04 6.88 1.28
N ILE A 112 -11.78 8.06 0.71
CA ILE A 112 -10.58 8.84 1.00
C ILE A 112 -10.89 9.72 2.19
N ALA A 113 -10.20 9.50 3.32
CA ALA A 113 -10.61 9.96 4.64
C ALA A 113 -10.88 11.47 4.73
N ASN A 114 -10.03 12.28 4.09
CA ASN A 114 -10.10 13.74 4.14
C ASN A 114 -9.34 14.37 2.95
N PRO A 115 -9.48 15.70 2.72
CA PRO A 115 -8.79 16.40 1.65
C PRO A 115 -7.26 16.31 1.70
N ASP A 116 -6.65 16.23 2.89
CA ASP A 116 -5.21 16.13 3.03
C ASP A 116 -4.70 14.77 2.55
N THR A 117 -5.40 13.67 2.88
CA THR A 117 -5.14 12.35 2.30
C THR A 117 -5.29 12.39 0.78
N PHE A 118 -6.36 12.99 0.26
CA PHE A 118 -6.57 13.10 -1.19
C PHE A 118 -5.39 13.81 -1.89
N ASN A 119 -4.95 14.94 -1.34
CA ASN A 119 -3.83 15.72 -1.87
C ASN A 119 -2.50 14.97 -1.75
N ALA A 120 -2.28 14.26 -0.63
CA ALA A 120 -1.06 13.50 -0.40
C ALA A 120 -0.88 12.35 -1.40
N PHE A 121 -1.99 11.73 -1.83
CA PHE A 121 -2.02 10.72 -2.89
C PHE A 121 -1.83 11.31 -4.30
N CYS A 122 -1.63 12.63 -4.41
CA CYS A 122 -1.57 13.38 -5.67
C CYS A 122 -2.78 13.16 -6.58
N PHE A 123 -3.93 12.85 -5.99
CA PHE A 123 -5.18 12.78 -6.73
C PHE A 123 -5.58 14.17 -7.22
N ASP A 124 -6.30 14.21 -8.33
CA ASP A 124 -6.77 15.46 -8.93
C ASP A 124 -8.26 15.64 -8.66
N TRP A 125 -8.62 16.72 -7.97
CA TRP A 125 -10.00 17.07 -7.69
C TRP A 125 -10.83 17.23 -8.97
N ASN A 126 -10.21 17.63 -10.09
CA ASN A 126 -10.89 17.79 -11.37
C ASN A 126 -11.21 16.47 -12.08
N LYS A 127 -10.69 15.35 -11.58
CA LYS A 127 -10.89 14.01 -12.16
C LYS A 127 -11.98 13.21 -11.45
N ILE A 128 -12.63 13.79 -10.43
CA ILE A 128 -13.72 13.15 -9.72
C ILE A 128 -14.95 13.06 -10.63
N LYS A 129 -15.46 11.84 -10.82
CA LYS A 129 -16.68 11.57 -11.55
C LYS A 129 -17.87 11.48 -10.58
N THR A 130 -18.94 12.18 -10.91
CA THR A 130 -20.17 12.14 -10.11
C THR A 130 -21.12 11.08 -10.69
N TYR A 131 -21.57 10.16 -9.85
CA TYR A 131 -22.60 9.17 -10.16
C TYR A 131 -23.84 9.40 -9.29
N SER A 132 -24.95 8.73 -9.60
CA SER A 132 -26.12 8.73 -8.73
C SER A 132 -25.82 8.01 -7.42
N ASP A 133 -26.48 8.41 -6.33
CA ASP A 133 -26.31 7.76 -5.03
C ASP A 133 -26.69 6.28 -5.08
N ILE A 134 -27.63 5.89 -5.94
CA ILE A 134 -27.99 4.49 -6.18
C ILE A 134 -26.77 3.71 -6.70
N VAL A 135 -26.04 4.23 -7.68
CA VAL A 135 -24.83 3.57 -8.19
C VAL A 135 -23.77 3.49 -7.10
N ILE A 136 -23.49 4.59 -6.40
CA ILE A 136 -22.49 4.62 -5.34
C ILE A 136 -22.84 3.61 -4.24
N ASN A 137 -24.08 3.56 -3.77
CA ASN A 137 -24.48 2.69 -2.67
C ASN A 137 -24.47 1.19 -3.03
N ASN A 138 -24.57 0.83 -4.31
CA ASN A 138 -24.50 -0.56 -4.77
C ASN A 138 -23.07 -1.09 -4.99
N ILE A 139 -22.05 -0.23 -4.95
CA ILE A 139 -20.65 -0.66 -5.02
C ILE A 139 -20.18 -1.11 -3.63
N SER A 140 -19.52 -2.26 -3.55
CA SER A 140 -18.93 -2.76 -2.29
C SER A 140 -17.98 -1.73 -1.68
N THR A 141 -18.07 -1.53 -0.37
CA THR A 141 -17.24 -0.56 0.35
C THR A 141 -16.04 -1.27 0.97
N GLY A 142 -14.84 -0.82 0.64
CA GLY A 142 -13.59 -1.29 1.23
C GLY A 142 -13.12 -0.41 2.38
N SER A 143 -11.98 -0.79 2.97
CA SER A 143 -11.33 0.00 4.02
C SER A 143 -11.07 1.44 3.58
N VAL A 144 -11.19 2.37 4.54
CA VAL A 144 -10.85 3.78 4.34
C VAL A 144 -9.39 3.89 3.89
N ILE A 145 -9.09 4.86 3.05
CA ILE A 145 -7.74 5.27 2.68
C ILE A 145 -7.40 6.47 3.55
N GLU A 146 -6.32 6.36 4.32
CA GLU A 146 -5.80 7.40 5.20
C GLU A 146 -4.28 7.54 5.01
N ARG A 147 -3.73 8.67 5.47
CA ARG A 147 -2.29 8.96 5.54
C ARG A 147 -2.04 9.76 6.81
#